data_AF-A0A1E7Z4F7-F1
#
_entry.id   AF-A0A1E7Z4F7-F1
#
_cell.length_a   1.000
_cell.length_b   1.000
_cell.length_c   1.000
_cell.angle_alpha   90.00
_cell.angle_beta   90.00
_cell.angle_gamma   90.00
#
_symmetry.space_group_name_H-M   'P 1'
#
loop_
_entity.id
_entity.type
_entity.pdbx_description
1 polymer ?
#
loop_
_entity_poly.entity_id
_entity_poly.type
_entity_poly.pdbx_seq_one_letter_code
_entity_poly.pdbx_strand_id
1 'polypeptide(L)'
;MKNISQAASFIEIQTAARNIGMDVITGATLFELWKGDRYKGGYPTLEMLAHEVSLHLSMAADAAAERASQFELVRTALENQGATEAAVLHHGKVIGLCTTSAGRGKSIQLANAVTDDGRPLNTHNLEISRSKQNLKAAQLKSQFTARIYDGEIFYVCQHDPY
;
A
#
# COMPACT_ATOMS: atom_id res chain seq x y z
N MET A 1 -3.12 17.52 12.21
CA MET A 1 -1.66 17.34 12.33
C MET A 1 -1.35 16.90 13.76
N LYS A 2 -0.84 15.69 13.98
CA LYS A 2 -0.41 15.26 15.32
C LYS A 2 1.01 15.78 15.53
N ASN A 3 1.13 16.96 16.13
CA ASN A 3 2.42 17.48 16.55
C ASN A 3 2.74 16.96 17.95
N ILE A 4 3.95 16.44 18.12
CA ILE A 4 4.49 16.19 19.45
C ILE A 4 4.80 17.57 20.05
N SER A 5 4.35 17.81 21.28
CA SER A 5 4.64 19.05 21.99
C SER A 5 6.15 19.26 22.13
N GLN A 6 6.62 20.50 22.08
CA GLN A 6 8.03 20.82 22.38
C GLN A 6 8.42 20.47 23.83
N ALA A 7 7.44 20.36 24.73
CA ALA A 7 7.64 19.92 26.10
C ALA A 7 7.48 18.40 26.29
N ALA A 8 7.39 17.63 25.19
CA ALA A 8 7.22 16.19 25.27
C ALA A 8 8.43 15.50 25.91
N SER A 9 8.14 14.58 26.81
CA SER A 9 9.12 13.69 27.41
C SER A 9 9.69 12.71 26.38
N PHE A 10 10.87 12.16 26.68
CA PHE A 10 11.49 11.12 25.87
C PHE A 10 10.56 9.91 25.62
N ILE A 11 9.79 9.50 26.63
CA ILE A 11 8.86 8.36 26.53
C ILE A 11 7.74 8.65 25.53
N GLU A 12 7.21 9.88 25.53
CA GLU A 12 6.16 10.29 24.58
C GLU A 12 6.70 10.28 23.15
N ILE A 13 7.91 10.81 22.94
CA ILE A 13 8.57 10.83 21.62
C ILE A 13 8.85 9.40 21.13
N GLN A 14 9.38 8.54 22.01
CA GLN A 14 9.65 7.14 21.67
C GLN A 14 8.37 6.36 21.33
N THR A 15 7.29 6.57 22.10
CA THR A 15 5.98 5.96 21.84
C THR A 15 5.43 6.41 20.48
N ALA A 16 5.54 7.71 20.19
CA ALA A 16 5.10 8.27 18.93
C ALA A 16 5.90 7.72 17.73
N ALA A 17 7.22 7.56 17.85
CA ALA A 17 8.07 6.95 16.83
C ALA A 17 7.71 5.48 16.59
N ARG A 18 7.45 4.71 17.65
CA ARG A 18 7.04 3.29 17.52
C ARG A 18 5.74 3.11 16.77
N ASN A 19 4.79 4.04 16.90
CA ASN A 19 3.52 3.99 16.15
C ASN A 19 3.71 4.06 14.63
N ILE A 20 4.86 4.53 14.14
CA ILE A 20 5.23 4.56 12.72
C ILE A 20 6.37 3.60 12.37
N GLY A 21 6.64 2.61 13.25
CA GLY A 21 7.66 1.59 13.05
C GLY A 21 9.09 2.13 13.12
N MET A 22 9.30 3.18 13.90
CA MET A 22 10.63 3.75 14.19
C MET A 22 11.01 3.52 15.65
N ASP A 23 12.30 3.45 15.89
CA ASP A 23 12.87 3.31 17.22
C ASP A 23 13.73 4.52 17.56
N VAL A 24 13.67 4.92 18.82
CA VAL A 24 14.51 5.96 19.40
C VAL A 24 15.38 5.32 20.46
N ILE A 25 16.69 5.52 20.35
CA ILE A 25 17.67 5.09 21.35
C ILE A 25 18.50 6.28 21.84
N THR A 26 18.96 6.21 23.08
CA THR A 26 19.87 7.21 23.65
C THR A 26 21.30 6.78 23.36
N GLY A 27 22.01 7.53 22.52
CA GLY A 27 23.44 7.37 22.27
C GLY A 27 24.29 8.05 23.35
N ALA A 28 25.62 8.00 23.20
CA ALA A 28 26.55 8.58 24.17
C ALA A 28 26.44 10.11 24.30
N THR A 29 26.01 10.79 23.24
CA THR A 29 25.95 12.27 23.17
C THR A 29 24.69 12.80 22.49
N LEU A 30 23.90 11.95 21.83
CA LEU A 30 22.75 12.32 21.00
C LEU A 30 21.61 11.31 21.18
N PHE A 31 20.40 11.69 20.80
CA PHE A 31 19.30 10.78 20.57
C PHE A 31 19.32 10.28 19.13
N GLU A 32 19.18 8.99 18.92
CA GLU A 32 19.26 8.40 17.59
C GLU A 32 17.90 7.86 17.16
N LEU A 33 17.53 8.13 15.90
CA LEU A 33 16.33 7.62 15.27
C LEU A 33 16.68 6.51 14.27
N TRP A 34 15.93 5.41 14.36
CA TRP A 34 16.15 4.21 13.56
C TRP A 34 14.83 3.73 12.93
N LYS A 35 14.91 3.05 11.80
CA LYS A 35 13.78 2.32 11.17
C LYS A 35 14.23 0.92 10.80
N GLY A 36 13.96 -0.05 11.66
CA GLY A 36 14.65 -1.35 11.64
C GLY A 36 16.16 -1.12 11.73
N ASP A 37 16.93 -1.78 10.86
CA ASP A 37 18.39 -1.67 10.84
C ASP A 37 18.94 -0.40 10.15
N ARG A 38 18.05 0.54 9.76
CA ARG A 38 18.44 1.75 9.03
C ARG A 38 18.48 2.96 9.95
N TYR A 39 19.67 3.53 10.13
CA TYR A 39 19.87 4.81 10.81
C TYR A 39 19.19 5.95 10.05
N LYS A 40 18.48 6.81 10.78
CA LYS A 40 17.75 7.96 10.24
C LYS A 40 18.30 9.32 10.67
N GLY A 41 19.06 9.37 11.76
CA GLY A 41 19.71 10.60 12.20
C GLY A 41 19.96 10.64 13.69
N GLY A 42 20.79 11.62 14.09
CA GLY A 42 21.17 11.88 15.47
C GLY A 42 20.82 13.30 15.86
N TYR A 43 20.14 13.46 16.98
CA TYR A 43 19.52 14.71 17.42
C TYR A 43 20.06 15.08 18.81
N PRO A 44 20.66 16.28 18.96
CA PRO A 44 21.31 16.67 20.22
C PRO A 44 20.33 17.04 21.32
N THR A 45 19.07 17.33 20.98
CA THR A 45 18.03 17.72 21.94
C THR A 45 16.74 16.92 21.71
N LEU A 46 15.96 16.75 22.77
CA LEU A 46 14.62 16.15 22.67
C LEU A 46 13.70 16.96 21.77
N GLU A 47 13.86 18.29 21.74
CA GLU A 47 13.09 19.17 20.85
C GLU A 47 13.34 18.87 19.38
N MET A 48 14.61 18.73 18.98
CA MET A 48 14.97 18.39 17.60
C MET A 48 14.48 16.99 17.21
N LEU A 49 14.59 16.03 18.13
CA LEU A 49 14.04 14.69 17.91
C LEU A 49 12.51 14.72 17.79
N ALA A 50 11.82 15.45 18.66
CA ALA A 50 10.36 15.59 18.63
C ALA A 50 9.87 16.22 17.33
N HIS A 51 10.62 17.21 16.81
CA HIS A 51 10.35 17.82 15.51
C HIS A 51 10.45 16.79 14.39
N GLU A 52 11.55 16.03 14.33
CA GLU A 52 11.73 15.01 13.29
C GLU A 52 10.67 13.91 13.34
N VAL A 53 10.37 13.38 14.53
CA VAL A 53 9.33 12.35 14.67
C VAL A 53 7.96 12.90 14.26
N SER A 54 7.68 14.19 14.54
CA SER A 54 6.46 14.85 14.07
C SER A 54 6.39 14.96 12.54
N LEU A 55 7.51 15.26 11.86
CA LEU A 55 7.59 15.26 10.40
C LEU A 55 7.26 13.88 9.84
N HIS A 56 7.89 12.82 10.36
CA HIS A 56 7.61 11.46 9.92
C HIS A 56 6.18 11.01 10.21
N LEU A 57 5.59 11.43 11.33
CA LEU A 57 4.17 11.20 11.62
C LEU A 57 3.26 11.88 10.59
N SER A 58 3.57 13.12 10.20
CA SER A 58 2.81 13.82 9.17
C SER A 58 2.91 13.09 7.83
N MET A 59 4.13 12.75 7.40
CA MET A 59 4.33 12.00 6.16
C MET A 59 3.60 10.65 6.17
N ALA A 60 3.61 9.95 7.30
CA ALA A 60 2.88 8.68 7.44
C ALA A 60 1.36 8.88 7.37
N ALA A 61 0.83 9.95 7.96
CA ALA A 61 -0.58 10.30 7.89
C ALA A 61 -1.00 10.71 6.47
N ASP A 62 -0.20 11.52 5.79
CA ASP A 62 -0.44 11.95 4.41
C ASP A 62 -0.41 10.74 3.46
N ALA A 63 0.59 9.87 3.60
CA ALA A 63 0.66 8.63 2.82
C ALA A 63 -0.49 7.66 3.13
N ALA A 64 -1.05 7.66 4.35
CA ALA A 64 -2.23 6.88 4.68
C ALA A 64 -3.50 7.48 4.08
N ALA A 65 -3.65 8.81 4.12
CA ALA A 65 -4.77 9.53 3.54
C ALA A 65 -4.79 9.40 2.01
N GLU A 66 -3.62 9.50 1.36
CA GLU A 66 -3.49 9.29 -0.08
C GLU A 66 -3.87 7.87 -0.48
N ARG A 67 -3.38 6.85 0.24
CA ARG A 67 -3.78 5.45 0.01
C ARG A 67 -5.29 5.24 0.19
N ALA A 68 -5.89 5.84 1.22
CA ALA A 68 -7.33 5.76 1.45
C ALA A 68 -8.11 6.45 0.31
N SER A 69 -7.65 7.60 -0.16
CA SER A 69 -8.26 8.30 -1.29
C SER A 69 -8.15 7.50 -2.58
N GLN A 70 -6.99 6.92 -2.88
CA GLN A 70 -6.79 6.05 -4.05
C GLN A 70 -7.69 4.80 -3.98
N PHE A 71 -7.85 4.20 -2.79
CA PHE A 71 -8.76 3.09 -2.60
C PHE A 71 -10.22 3.48 -2.88
N GLU A 72 -10.67 4.61 -2.35
CA GLU A 72 -12.02 5.12 -2.62
C GLU A 72 -12.24 5.44 -4.10
N LEU A 73 -11.23 5.98 -4.80
CA LEU A 73 -11.28 6.21 -6.25
C LEU A 73 -11.45 4.90 -7.02
N VAL A 74 -10.66 3.87 -6.68
CA VAL A 74 -10.76 2.53 -7.29
C VAL A 74 -12.13 1.92 -7.03
N ARG A 75 -12.59 1.96 -5.78
CA ARG A 75 -13.89 1.44 -5.37
C ARG A 75 -15.02 2.11 -6.14
N THR A 76 -15.03 3.45 -6.16
CA THR A 76 -16.02 4.25 -6.88
C THR A 76 -16.00 3.96 -8.38
N ALA A 77 -14.81 3.87 -9.00
CA ALA A 77 -14.68 3.59 -10.41
C ALA A 77 -15.22 2.19 -10.79
N LEU A 78 -14.93 1.17 -9.96
CA LEU A 78 -15.42 -0.18 -10.16
C LEU A 78 -16.93 -0.29 -9.92
N GLU A 79 -17.44 0.30 -8.84
CA GLU A 79 -18.88 0.29 -8.51
C GLU A 79 -19.70 0.99 -9.60
N ASN A 80 -19.29 2.17 -10.03
CA ASN A 80 -19.99 2.93 -11.09
C ASN A 80 -20.02 2.18 -12.43
N GLN A 81 -19.04 1.31 -12.68
CA GLN A 81 -18.95 0.52 -13.91
C GLN A 81 -19.57 -0.88 -13.78
N GLY A 82 -20.25 -1.18 -12.66
CA GLY A 82 -20.88 -2.49 -12.45
C GLY A 82 -19.87 -3.63 -12.40
N ALA A 83 -18.70 -3.40 -11.77
CA ALA A 83 -17.67 -4.41 -11.67
C ALA A 83 -18.17 -5.68 -10.98
N THR A 84 -17.76 -6.82 -11.51
CA THR A 84 -18.12 -8.14 -11.01
C THR A 84 -16.89 -9.02 -10.95
N GLU A 85 -16.96 -10.06 -10.13
CA GLU A 85 -15.90 -11.05 -10.03
C GLU A 85 -15.61 -11.70 -11.38
N ALA A 86 -14.32 -11.88 -11.67
CA ALA A 86 -13.83 -12.58 -12.83
C ALA A 86 -12.57 -13.39 -12.49
N ALA A 87 -12.50 -14.61 -13.02
CA ALA A 87 -11.32 -15.44 -12.95
C ALA A 87 -10.28 -14.92 -13.94
N VAL A 88 -9.06 -14.69 -13.47
CA VAL A 88 -7.92 -14.28 -14.30
C VAL A 88 -7.27 -15.52 -14.92
N LEU A 89 -7.06 -15.48 -16.23
CA LEU A 89 -6.53 -16.56 -17.03
C LEU A 89 -5.14 -16.23 -17.54
N HIS A 90 -4.25 -17.21 -17.50
CA HIS A 90 -2.97 -17.19 -18.19
C HIS A 90 -2.81 -18.47 -19.01
N HIS A 91 -2.65 -18.32 -20.33
CA HIS A 91 -2.63 -19.44 -21.28
C HIS A 91 -3.81 -20.42 -21.09
N GLY A 92 -5.02 -19.88 -20.91
CA GLY A 92 -6.25 -20.66 -20.71
C GLY A 92 -6.41 -21.30 -19.32
N LYS A 93 -5.46 -21.13 -18.40
CA LYS A 93 -5.52 -21.65 -17.02
C LYS A 93 -5.88 -20.56 -16.03
N VAL A 94 -6.73 -20.89 -15.05
CA VAL A 94 -7.10 -19.98 -13.97
C VAL A 94 -5.92 -19.79 -13.01
N ILE A 95 -5.48 -18.55 -12.83
CA ILE A 95 -4.39 -18.18 -11.94
C ILE A 95 -4.83 -17.39 -10.71
N GLY A 96 -6.04 -16.82 -10.72
CA GLY A 96 -6.55 -16.06 -9.58
C GLY A 96 -7.89 -15.40 -9.86
N LEU A 97 -8.32 -14.56 -8.91
CA LEU A 97 -9.61 -13.88 -8.90
C LEU A 97 -9.42 -12.37 -8.84
N CYS A 98 -10.26 -11.61 -9.54
CA CYS A 98 -10.29 -10.15 -9.46
C CYS A 98 -11.73 -9.63 -9.54
N THR A 99 -11.94 -8.39 -9.11
CA THR A 99 -13.18 -7.64 -9.35
C THR A 99 -12.92 -6.61 -10.44
N THR A 100 -13.68 -6.69 -11.54
CA THR A 100 -13.43 -5.88 -12.73
C THR A 100 -14.70 -5.52 -13.48
N SER A 101 -14.72 -4.34 -14.07
CA SER A 101 -15.76 -3.89 -15.00
C SER A 101 -15.53 -4.36 -16.44
N ALA A 102 -14.34 -4.91 -16.75
CA ALA A 102 -14.03 -5.41 -18.08
C ALA A 102 -15.03 -6.53 -18.46
N GLY A 103 -15.57 -6.48 -19.67
CA GLY A 103 -16.54 -7.47 -20.17
C GLY A 103 -15.99 -8.90 -20.22
N ARG A 104 -16.87 -9.90 -20.39
CA ARG A 104 -16.46 -11.31 -20.51
C ARG A 104 -15.54 -11.52 -21.72
N GLY A 105 -14.43 -12.25 -21.54
CA GLY A 105 -13.46 -12.52 -22.61
C GLY A 105 -12.57 -11.31 -22.96
N LYS A 106 -12.66 -10.20 -22.21
CA LYS A 106 -11.69 -9.11 -22.29
C LYS A 106 -10.44 -9.45 -21.47
N SER A 107 -9.47 -8.55 -21.50
CA SER A 107 -8.28 -8.61 -20.65
C SER A 107 -8.29 -7.52 -19.58
N ILE A 108 -7.52 -7.78 -18.53
CA ILE A 108 -7.10 -6.81 -17.52
C ILE A 108 -5.59 -6.63 -17.60
N GLN A 109 -5.09 -5.49 -17.13
CA GLN A 109 -3.66 -5.25 -17.02
C GLN A 109 -3.19 -5.68 -15.62
N LEU A 110 -2.35 -6.71 -15.54
CA LEU A 110 -1.71 -7.16 -14.31
C LEU A 110 -0.28 -6.63 -14.25
N ALA A 111 0.11 -6.01 -13.14
CA ALA A 111 1.48 -5.61 -12.84
C ALA A 111 2.12 -6.60 -11.86
N ASN A 112 3.39 -6.95 -12.11
CA ASN A 112 4.14 -7.84 -11.21
C ASN A 112 4.59 -7.12 -9.94
N ALA A 113 4.85 -5.82 -10.04
CA ALA A 113 5.27 -4.98 -8.92
C ALA A 113 4.77 -3.54 -9.11
N VAL A 114 4.87 -2.76 -8.04
CA VAL A 114 4.55 -1.33 -8.03
C VAL A 114 5.77 -0.61 -7.46
N THR A 115 6.14 0.52 -8.05
CA THR A 115 7.17 1.41 -7.48
C THR A 115 6.68 2.11 -6.21
N ASP A 116 7.60 2.78 -5.52
CA ASP A 116 7.26 3.58 -4.33
C ASP A 116 6.27 4.72 -4.63
N ASP A 117 6.27 5.26 -5.85
CA ASP A 117 5.33 6.28 -6.35
C ASP A 117 4.02 5.70 -6.92
N GLY A 118 3.81 4.39 -6.85
CA GLY A 118 2.54 3.76 -7.27
C GLY A 118 2.49 3.32 -8.74
N ARG A 119 3.56 3.51 -9.51
CA ARG A 119 3.63 3.14 -10.93
C ARG A 119 3.69 1.63 -11.12
N PRO A 120 2.89 1.04 -12.03
CA PRO A 120 2.98 -0.38 -12.31
C PRO A 120 4.28 -0.74 -13.07
N LEU A 121 4.93 -1.84 -12.67
CA LEU A 121 6.12 -2.40 -13.31
C LEU A 121 5.80 -3.76 -13.94
N ASN A 122 6.38 -4.01 -15.12
CA ASN A 122 6.26 -5.26 -15.88
C ASN A 122 4.79 -5.68 -16.03
N THR A 123 4.02 -4.90 -16.80
CA THR A 123 2.61 -5.15 -17.00
C THR A 123 2.34 -6.18 -18.09
N HIS A 124 1.33 -7.00 -17.86
CA HIS A 124 0.88 -8.03 -18.79
C HIS A 124 -0.64 -7.97 -18.91
N ASN A 125 -1.14 -8.13 -20.13
CA ASN A 125 -2.57 -8.26 -20.37
C ASN A 125 -2.99 -9.71 -20.19
N LEU A 126 -3.89 -9.97 -19.25
CA LEU A 126 -4.40 -11.29 -18.95
C LEU A 126 -5.89 -11.36 -19.21
N GLU A 127 -6.33 -12.43 -19.85
CA GLU A 127 -7.74 -12.65 -20.13
C GLU A 127 -8.53 -12.91 -18.86
N ILE A 128 -9.82 -12.57 -18.89
CA ILE A 128 -10.74 -12.86 -17.79
C ILE A 128 -11.91 -13.73 -18.22
N SER A 129 -12.39 -14.54 -17.28
CA SER A 129 -13.53 -15.42 -17.47
C SER A 129 -14.52 -15.31 -16.31
N ARG A 130 -15.80 -15.26 -16.66
CA ARG A 130 -16.93 -15.33 -15.71
C ARG A 130 -17.70 -16.64 -15.79
N SER A 131 -17.11 -17.69 -16.38
CA SER A 131 -17.73 -19.02 -16.33
C SER A 131 -17.78 -19.52 -14.88
N LYS A 132 -18.89 -20.16 -14.50
CA LYS A 132 -19.07 -20.69 -13.13
C LYS A 132 -17.93 -21.63 -12.71
N GLN A 133 -17.45 -22.45 -13.64
CA GLN A 133 -16.32 -23.36 -13.41
C GLN A 133 -15.02 -22.60 -13.11
N ASN A 134 -14.69 -21.57 -13.90
CA ASN A 134 -13.46 -20.82 -13.70
C ASN A 134 -13.51 -19.95 -12.44
N LEU A 135 -14.68 -19.36 -12.12
CA LEU A 135 -14.87 -18.62 -10.87
C LEU A 135 -14.66 -19.53 -9.65
N LYS A 136 -15.25 -20.73 -9.65
CA LYS A 136 -15.04 -21.72 -8.57
C LYS A 136 -13.57 -22.11 -8.44
N ALA A 137 -12.84 -22.26 -9.55
CA ALA A 137 -11.41 -22.55 -9.52
C ALA A 137 -10.58 -21.37 -9.00
N ALA A 138 -10.99 -20.13 -9.30
CA ALA A 138 -10.30 -18.91 -8.91
C ALA A 138 -10.41 -18.58 -7.42
N GLN A 139 -11.52 -18.95 -6.77
CA GLN A 139 -11.75 -18.72 -5.33
C GLN A 139 -10.68 -19.35 -4.43
N LEU A 140 -9.98 -20.38 -4.90
CA LEU A 140 -8.92 -21.08 -4.16
C LEU A 140 -7.50 -20.64 -4.58
N LYS A 141 -7.39 -19.50 -5.27
CA LYS A 141 -6.16 -18.98 -5.85
C LYS A 141 -5.89 -17.56 -5.36
N SER A 142 -4.81 -16.96 -5.86
CA SER A 142 -4.44 -15.59 -5.53
C SER A 142 -5.56 -14.60 -5.83
N GLN A 143 -5.71 -13.60 -4.96
CA GLN A 143 -6.56 -12.46 -5.22
C GLN A 143 -5.75 -11.34 -5.85
N PHE A 144 -6.32 -10.73 -6.88
CA PHE A 144 -5.76 -9.59 -7.58
C PHE A 144 -6.57 -8.34 -7.24
N THR A 145 -5.92 -7.37 -6.62
CA THR A 145 -6.56 -6.12 -6.20
C THR A 145 -6.36 -5.07 -7.28
N ALA A 146 -7.44 -4.36 -7.60
CA ALA A 146 -7.39 -3.22 -8.49
C ALA A 146 -6.67 -2.04 -7.84
N ARG A 147 -5.93 -1.29 -8.64
CA ARG A 147 -5.29 -0.01 -8.28
C ARG A 147 -5.46 0.96 -9.45
N ILE A 148 -5.39 2.25 -9.15
CA ILE A 148 -5.41 3.31 -10.17
C ILE A 148 -4.05 4.01 -10.18
N TYR A 149 -3.49 4.17 -11.36
CA TYR A 149 -2.35 5.04 -11.60
C TYR A 149 -2.59 5.80 -12.91
N ASP A 150 -2.39 7.12 -12.88
CA ASP A 150 -2.65 8.01 -14.02
C ASP A 150 -4.05 7.85 -14.65
N GLY A 151 -5.06 7.61 -13.81
CA GLY A 151 -6.45 7.41 -14.24
C GLY A 151 -6.79 6.03 -14.82
N GLU A 152 -5.81 5.14 -14.96
CA GLU A 152 -6.01 3.79 -15.48
C GLU A 152 -6.05 2.73 -14.36
N ILE A 153 -6.96 1.75 -14.50
CA ILE A 153 -7.07 0.62 -13.56
C ILE A 153 -6.13 -0.50 -13.99
N PHE A 154 -5.27 -0.92 -13.07
CA PHE A 154 -4.44 -2.12 -13.19
C PHE A 154 -4.62 -3.01 -11.96
N TYR A 155 -4.09 -4.22 -12.03
CA TYR A 155 -4.24 -5.24 -11.01
C TYR A 155 -2.88 -5.68 -10.49
N VAL A 156 -2.81 -6.00 -9.20
CA VAL A 156 -1.61 -6.54 -8.57
C VAL A 156 -1.96 -7.76 -7.74
N CYS A 157 -1.06 -8.75 -7.70
CA CYS A 157 -1.22 -9.89 -6.82
C CYS A 157 -1.11 -9.41 -5.37
N GLN A 158 -2.10 -9.71 -4.53
CA GLN A 158 -1.88 -9.71 -3.09
C GLN A 158 -0.97 -10.90 -2.77
N HIS A 159 0.34 -10.68 -2.83
CA HIS A 159 1.22 -11.38 -1.91
C HIS A 159 1.16 -10.62 -0.61
N ASP A 160 0.68 -11.28 0.45
CA ASP A 160 0.81 -10.79 1.83
C ASP A 160 2.24 -10.26 2.00
N PRO A 161 2.42 -8.96 2.25
CA PRO A 161 3.72 -8.43 2.58
C PRO A 161 3.92 -8.47 4.10
N TYR A 162 3.36 -9.45 4.83
CA TYR A 162 3.62 -9.69 6.25
C TYR A 162 3.37 -11.15 6.64
#